data_AF-A0A963FI83-F1
#
_entry.id   AF-A0A963FI83-F1
#
_cell.length_a   1.000
_cell.length_b   1.000
_cell.length_c   1.000
_cell.angle_alpha   90.00
_cell.angle_beta   90.00
_cell.angle_gamma   90.00
#
_symmetry.space_group_name_H-M   'P 1'
#
loop_
_entity.id
_entity.type
_entity.pdbx_description
1 polymer ?
#
loop_
_entity_poly.entity_id
_entity_poly.type
_entity_poly.pdbx_seq_one_letter_code
_entity_poly.pdbx_strand_id
1 'polypeptide(L)'
;MWQRWLLTAFLLVGTFSASAETLILIQGYQSKGADWRSSGITKELTAAGWLDGGQITLASTAVKAPAGPRFFTVELTTDAQLLRQMAQLKAHVDKVKAARPGESLILVGHSAGGVLGRLFMVQHPEEAISALITFASPHLGTE
;
A
#
# COMPACT_ATOMS: atom_id res chain seq x y z
N MET A 1 42.44 12.05 35.67
CA MET A 1 42.44 11.27 34.40
C MET A 1 41.25 10.32 34.29
N TRP A 2 39.99 10.79 34.48
CA TRP A 2 38.81 9.90 34.51
C TRP A 2 37.59 10.51 33.79
N GLN A 3 37.80 11.40 32.82
CA GLN A 3 36.71 12.17 32.19
C GLN A 3 36.67 12.09 30.66
N ARG A 4 37.44 11.18 30.05
CA ARG A 4 37.52 11.05 28.58
C ARG A 4 36.66 9.93 27.98
N TRP A 5 36.00 9.11 28.80
CA TRP A 5 35.26 7.93 28.33
C TRP A 5 33.74 8.13 28.24
N LEU A 6 33.19 9.28 28.64
CA LEU A 6 31.74 9.53 28.59
C LEU A 6 31.26 10.06 27.22
N LEU A 7 32.16 10.43 26.30
CA LEU A 7 31.76 10.97 24.99
C LEU A 7 31.53 9.88 23.92
N THR A 8 31.95 8.63 24.17
CA THR A 8 31.75 7.52 23.22
C THR A 8 30.37 6.87 23.34
N ALA A 9 29.63 7.13 24.42
CA ALA A 9 28.33 6.50 24.66
C ALA A 9 27.15 7.18 23.93
N PHE A 10 27.35 8.36 23.33
CA PHE A 10 26.26 9.13 22.71
C PHE A 10 26.12 8.93 21.19
N LEU A 11 26.97 8.10 20.57
CA LEU A 11 26.94 7.80 19.13
C LEU A 11 26.23 6.48 18.80
N LEU A 12 25.50 5.92 19.75
CA LEU A 12 24.45 4.90 19.52
C LEU A 12 23.07 5.57 19.45
N VAL A 13 22.98 6.71 18.76
CA VAL A 13 21.69 7.15 18.22
C VAL A 13 21.33 6.08 17.20
N GLY A 14 20.49 5.14 17.64
CA GLY A 14 19.99 4.07 16.80
C GLY A 14 19.57 4.66 15.47
N THR A 15 20.12 4.12 14.38
CA THR A 15 19.53 4.29 13.06
C THR A 15 18.17 3.62 13.15
N PHE A 16 17.16 4.36 13.60
CA PHE A 16 15.79 4.08 13.24
C PHE A 16 15.79 4.20 11.73
N SER A 17 16.00 3.07 11.06
CA SER A 17 15.54 2.93 9.69
C SER A 17 14.07 3.24 9.77
N ALA A 18 13.68 4.45 9.36
CA ALA A 18 12.31 4.76 9.05
C ALA A 18 11.89 3.68 8.05
N SER A 19 11.15 2.67 8.52
CA SER A 19 10.67 1.60 7.65
C SER A 19 9.83 2.30 6.60
N ALA A 20 10.25 2.21 5.34
CA ALA A 20 9.59 2.97 4.31
C ALA A 20 8.14 2.50 4.19
N GLU A 21 7.20 3.45 4.15
CA GLU A 21 5.79 3.14 4.06
C GLU A 21 5.43 2.82 2.60
N THR A 22 4.63 1.78 2.40
CA THR A 22 4.05 1.44 1.11
C THR A 22 2.53 1.58 1.15
N LEU A 23 1.98 2.26 0.17
CA LEU A 23 0.56 2.47 0.00
C LEU A 23 0.06 1.71 -1.24
N ILE A 24 -1.03 0.96 -1.13
CA ILE A 24 -1.72 0.33 -2.26
C ILE A 24 -3.07 0.98 -2.49
N LEU A 25 -3.24 1.59 -3.66
CA LEU A 25 -4.47 2.22 -4.15
C LEU A 25 -5.33 1.18 -4.89
N ILE A 26 -6.49 0.86 -4.33
CA ILE A 26 -7.45 -0.14 -4.81
C ILE A 26 -8.60 0.58 -5.53
N GLN A 27 -8.74 0.31 -6.83
CA GLN A 27 -9.77 0.93 -7.68
C GLN A 27 -11.21 0.53 -7.27
N GLY A 28 -12.18 1.36 -7.65
CA GLY A 28 -13.61 1.07 -7.49
C GLY A 28 -14.19 0.25 -8.63
N TYR A 29 -15.48 -0.12 -8.51
CA TYR A 29 -16.20 -0.86 -9.56
C TYR A 29 -16.16 -0.11 -10.90
N GLN A 30 -15.89 -0.83 -12.00
CA GLN A 30 -15.73 -0.31 -13.37
C GLN A 30 -14.63 0.73 -13.59
N SER A 31 -13.85 1.06 -12.57
CA SER A 31 -12.63 1.87 -12.71
C SER A 31 -11.44 0.99 -13.06
N LYS A 32 -10.36 1.61 -13.54
CA LYS A 32 -9.03 1.01 -13.75
C LYS A 32 -8.07 1.49 -12.67
N GLY A 33 -7.03 0.72 -12.38
CA GLY A 33 -6.00 1.14 -11.43
C GLY A 33 -5.29 2.43 -11.86
N ALA A 34 -5.16 2.64 -13.18
CA ALA A 34 -4.56 3.83 -13.74
C ALA A 34 -5.37 5.12 -13.47
N ASP A 35 -6.68 5.03 -13.20
CA ASP A 35 -7.57 6.19 -13.05
C ASP A 35 -7.20 7.05 -11.83
N TRP A 36 -6.52 6.48 -10.83
CA TRP A 36 -5.93 7.22 -9.71
C TRP A 36 -4.95 8.32 -10.16
N ARG A 37 -4.31 8.15 -11.33
CA ARG A 37 -3.40 9.16 -11.89
C ARG A 37 -4.14 10.37 -12.45
N SER A 38 -5.32 10.15 -13.02
CA SER A 38 -6.19 11.23 -13.51
C SER A 38 -7.05 11.88 -12.42
N SER A 39 -7.24 11.25 -11.25
CA SER A 39 -8.09 11.80 -10.18
C SER A 39 -7.47 12.96 -9.39
N GLY A 40 -6.16 13.20 -9.54
CA GLY A 40 -5.40 14.19 -8.77
C GLY A 40 -4.81 13.66 -7.46
N ILE A 41 -5.27 12.51 -6.95
CA ILE A 41 -4.80 11.97 -5.66
C ILE A 41 -3.32 11.60 -5.70
N THR A 42 -2.86 10.99 -6.79
CA THR A 42 -1.42 10.66 -6.96
C THR A 42 -0.55 11.90 -7.05
N LYS A 43 -1.06 13.00 -7.63
CA LYS A 43 -0.36 14.29 -7.67
C LYS A 43 -0.17 14.84 -6.25
N GLU A 44 -1.20 14.78 -5.41
CA GLU A 44 -1.10 15.22 -4.01
C GLU A 44 -0.17 14.31 -3.20
N LEU A 45 -0.21 13.00 -3.41
CA LEU A 45 0.74 12.06 -2.81
C LEU A 45 2.19 12.41 -3.19
N THR A 46 2.46 12.67 -4.47
CA THR A 46 3.78 13.07 -4.93
C THR A 46 4.21 14.44 -4.39
N ALA A 47 3.29 15.41 -4.32
CA ALA A 47 3.56 16.71 -3.69
C ALA A 47 3.90 16.57 -2.19
N ALA A 48 3.33 15.57 -1.52
CA ALA A 48 3.65 15.20 -0.14
C ALA A 48 4.90 14.32 0.01
N GLY A 49 5.64 14.05 -1.06
CA GLY A 49 6.90 13.31 -1.04
C GLY A 49 6.77 11.79 -1.24
N TRP A 50 5.58 11.28 -1.58
CA TRP A 50 5.41 9.87 -1.93
C TRP A 50 5.82 9.60 -3.38
N LEU A 51 6.58 8.53 -3.57
CA LEU A 51 7.08 8.12 -4.88
C LEU A 51 6.07 7.25 -5.61
N ASP A 52 5.85 7.49 -6.91
CA ASP A 52 5.02 6.61 -7.73
C ASP A 52 5.77 5.31 -8.02
N GLY A 53 5.30 4.21 -7.43
CA GLY A 53 5.83 2.86 -7.64
C GLY A 53 5.29 2.18 -8.90
N GLY A 54 4.37 2.81 -9.62
CA GLY A 54 3.77 2.29 -10.84
C GLY A 54 2.47 1.54 -10.61
N GLN A 55 2.04 0.82 -11.65
CA GLN A 55 0.83 0.00 -11.61
C GLN A 55 1.19 -1.48 -11.51
N ILE A 56 0.53 -2.18 -10.60
CA ILE A 56 0.65 -3.63 -10.42
C ILE A 56 -0.51 -4.30 -11.13
N THR A 57 -0.19 -5.21 -12.04
CA THR A 57 -1.14 -6.04 -12.77
C THR A 57 -0.85 -7.51 -12.50
N LEU A 58 -1.74 -8.42 -12.94
CA LEU A 58 -1.47 -9.85 -12.83
C LEU A 58 -0.21 -10.26 -13.62
N ALA A 59 0.06 -9.61 -14.74
CA ALA A 59 1.24 -9.85 -15.57
C ALA A 59 2.54 -9.29 -14.96
N SER A 60 2.48 -8.40 -13.96
CA SER A 60 3.66 -7.87 -13.28
C SER A 60 4.41 -9.02 -12.58
N THR A 61 5.65 -9.31 -13.00
CA THR A 61 6.48 -10.38 -12.41
C THR A 61 7.22 -9.92 -11.15
N ALA A 62 7.61 -8.65 -11.12
CA ALA A 62 8.25 -8.01 -9.97
C ALA A 62 7.87 -6.54 -9.91
N VAL A 63 7.92 -5.98 -8.70
CA VAL A 63 7.68 -4.56 -8.44
C VAL A 63 9.03 -3.89 -8.18
N LYS A 64 9.49 -3.07 -9.12
CA LYS A 64 10.68 -2.22 -8.93
C LYS A 64 10.22 -0.86 -8.46
N ALA A 65 10.78 -0.39 -7.35
CA ALA A 65 10.45 0.93 -6.81
C ALA A 65 11.70 1.59 -6.21
N PRO A 66 11.73 2.93 -6.12
CA PRO A 66 12.77 3.63 -5.37
C PRO A 66 12.68 3.34 -3.86
N ALA A 67 13.73 3.66 -3.12
CA ALA A 67 13.69 3.67 -1.65
C ALA A 67 12.95 4.93 -1.13
N GLY A 68 12.30 4.84 0.03
CA GLY A 68 11.46 5.90 0.62
C GLY A 68 9.94 5.69 0.46
N PRO A 69 9.06 6.51 1.06
CA PRO A 69 7.61 6.32 1.00
C PRO A 69 7.08 6.28 -0.43
N ARG A 70 6.17 5.35 -0.73
CA ARG A 70 5.70 5.12 -2.10
C ARG A 70 4.30 4.56 -2.20
N PHE A 71 3.65 4.78 -3.35
CA PHE A 71 2.35 4.22 -3.63
C PHE A 71 2.35 3.35 -4.89
N PHE A 72 1.49 2.35 -4.91
CA PHE A 72 1.20 1.53 -6.08
C PHE A 72 -0.29 1.62 -6.38
N THR A 73 -0.65 1.65 -7.65
CA THR A 73 -2.03 1.39 -8.07
C THR A 73 -2.15 -0.08 -8.45
N VAL A 74 -3.17 -0.79 -7.97
CA VAL A 74 -3.43 -2.17 -8.45
C VAL A 74 -4.46 -2.16 -9.55
N GLU A 75 -4.35 -3.11 -10.49
CA GLU A 75 -5.39 -3.41 -11.47
C GLU A 75 -6.17 -4.67 -11.04
N LEU A 76 -7.49 -4.55 -10.93
CA LEU A 76 -8.40 -5.64 -10.59
C LEU A 76 -9.45 -5.83 -11.69
N THR A 77 -9.91 -7.07 -11.88
CA THR A 77 -11.05 -7.36 -12.76
C THR A 77 -12.34 -7.05 -12.01
N THR A 78 -12.78 -5.79 -12.07
CA THR A 78 -13.80 -5.25 -11.17
C THR A 78 -15.21 -5.80 -11.40
N ASP A 79 -15.47 -6.41 -12.55
CA ASP A 79 -16.70 -7.14 -12.90
C ASP A 79 -16.68 -8.61 -12.45
N ALA A 80 -15.53 -9.13 -11.99
CA ALA A 80 -15.45 -10.46 -11.44
C ALA A 80 -16.13 -10.56 -10.06
N GLN A 81 -16.46 -11.79 -9.65
CA GLN A 81 -16.92 -12.09 -8.30
C GLN A 81 -15.94 -11.55 -7.24
N LEU A 82 -16.48 -11.07 -6.12
CA LEU A 82 -15.69 -10.41 -5.06
C LEU A 82 -14.51 -11.25 -4.56
N LEU A 83 -14.70 -12.56 -4.39
CA LEU A 83 -13.62 -13.47 -3.98
C LEU A 83 -12.50 -13.60 -5.03
N ARG A 84 -12.83 -13.46 -6.33
CA ARG A 84 -11.78 -13.40 -7.38
C ARG A 84 -11.00 -12.10 -7.29
N GLN A 85 -11.67 -10.97 -7.07
CA GLN A 85 -10.98 -9.69 -6.85
C GLN A 85 -10.08 -9.73 -5.61
N MET A 86 -10.51 -10.41 -4.54
CA MET A 86 -9.70 -10.60 -3.33
C MET A 86 -8.46 -11.45 -3.61
N ALA A 87 -8.59 -12.54 -4.36
CA ALA A 87 -7.44 -13.35 -4.76
C ALA A 87 -6.44 -12.55 -5.62
N GLN A 88 -6.94 -11.69 -6.52
CA GLN A 88 -6.10 -10.77 -7.29
C GLN A 88 -5.39 -9.77 -6.38
N LEU A 89 -6.10 -9.16 -5.43
CA LEU A 89 -5.52 -8.24 -4.46
C LEU A 89 -4.43 -8.92 -3.61
N LYS A 90 -4.66 -10.15 -3.15
CA LYS A 90 -3.67 -10.96 -2.43
C LYS A 90 -2.40 -11.16 -3.26
N ALA A 91 -2.55 -11.57 -4.52
CA ALA A 91 -1.40 -11.73 -5.42
C ALA A 91 -0.62 -10.42 -5.60
N HIS A 92 -1.29 -9.27 -5.63
CA HIS A 92 -0.62 -7.97 -5.73
C HIS A 92 0.10 -7.58 -4.44
N VAL A 93 -0.54 -7.79 -3.28
CA VAL A 93 0.07 -7.57 -1.96
C VAL A 93 1.31 -8.44 -1.79
N ASP A 94 1.25 -9.71 -2.20
CA ASP A 94 2.38 -10.64 -2.14
C ASP A 94 3.57 -10.15 -2.97
N LYS A 95 3.32 -9.63 -4.18
CA LYS A 95 4.37 -9.03 -5.02
C LYS A 95 5.03 -7.83 -4.35
N VAL A 96 4.25 -6.97 -3.69
CA VAL A 96 4.77 -5.81 -2.96
C VAL A 96 5.62 -6.26 -1.77
N LYS A 97 5.11 -7.17 -0.94
CA LYS A 97 5.81 -7.65 0.26
C LYS A 97 7.05 -8.46 -0.07
N ALA A 98 7.03 -9.24 -1.15
CA ALA A 98 8.21 -9.95 -1.64
C ALA A 98 9.31 -8.96 -2.10
N ALA A 99 8.92 -7.85 -2.75
CA ALA A 99 9.86 -6.81 -3.12
C ALA A 99 10.33 -5.97 -1.92
N ARG A 100 9.55 -5.92 -0.83
CA ARG A 100 9.72 -5.03 0.33
C ARG A 100 9.41 -5.72 1.66
N PRO A 101 10.26 -6.67 2.07
CA PRO A 101 10.04 -7.38 3.32
C PRO A 101 10.15 -6.42 4.51
N GLY A 102 9.16 -6.44 5.40
CA GLY A 102 9.15 -5.67 6.66
C GLY A 102 8.72 -4.20 6.55
N GLU A 103 8.37 -3.72 5.36
CA GLU A 103 7.80 -2.39 5.19
C GLU A 103 6.34 -2.33 5.68
N SER A 104 5.96 -1.19 6.29
CA SER A 104 4.58 -0.92 6.68
C SER A 104 3.70 -0.81 5.42
N LEU A 105 2.58 -1.53 5.40
CA LEU A 105 1.68 -1.59 4.25
C LEU A 105 0.31 -0.99 4.60
N ILE A 106 -0.09 0.03 3.84
CA ILE A 106 -1.37 0.73 3.96
C ILE A 106 -2.23 0.42 2.73
N LEU A 107 -3.50 0.10 2.96
CA LEU A 107 -4.48 -0.04 1.88
C LEU A 107 -5.33 1.21 1.79
N VAL A 108 -5.61 1.66 0.57
CA VAL A 108 -6.49 2.78 0.29
C VAL A 108 -7.48 2.36 -0.78
N GLY A 109 -8.76 2.28 -0.44
CA GLY A 109 -9.79 1.80 -1.35
C GLY A 109 -10.84 2.86 -1.66
N HIS A 110 -11.20 2.97 -2.94
CA HIS A 110 -12.32 3.81 -3.38
C HIS A 110 -13.54 2.95 -3.71
N SER A 111 -14.73 3.38 -3.30
CA SER A 111 -16.00 2.70 -3.57
C SER A 111 -15.94 1.20 -3.22
N ALA A 112 -16.23 0.30 -4.17
CA ALA A 112 -16.10 -1.14 -3.98
C ALA A 112 -14.69 -1.59 -3.54
N GLY A 113 -13.64 -0.87 -3.92
CA GLY A 113 -12.26 -1.14 -3.52
C GLY A 113 -12.02 -1.00 -2.03
N GLY A 114 -12.74 -0.10 -1.34
CA GLY A 114 -12.64 0.02 0.13
C GLY A 114 -13.34 -1.12 0.87
N VAL A 115 -14.46 -1.61 0.33
CA VAL A 115 -15.13 -2.83 0.83
C VAL A 115 -14.21 -4.04 0.65
N LEU A 116 -13.57 -4.15 -0.52
CA LEU A 116 -12.59 -5.20 -0.80
C LEU A 116 -11.38 -5.13 0.14
N GLY A 117 -10.83 -3.94 0.39
CA GLY A 117 -9.73 -3.74 1.34
C GLY A 117 -10.09 -4.16 2.77
N ARG A 118 -11.32 -3.87 3.21
CA ARG A 118 -11.83 -4.34 4.51
C ARG A 118 -11.94 -5.86 4.56
N LEU A 119 -12.54 -6.47 3.52
CA LEU A 119 -12.65 -7.93 3.42
C LEU A 119 -11.26 -8.59 3.43
N PHE A 120 -10.31 -8.00 2.73
CA PHE A 120 -8.93 -8.47 2.68
C PHE A 120 -8.30 -8.56 4.06
N MET A 121 -8.41 -7.49 4.88
CA MET A 121 -7.87 -7.50 6.25
C MET A 121 -8.53 -8.54 7.16
N VAL A 122 -9.81 -8.85 6.93
CA VAL A 122 -10.53 -9.88 7.69
C VAL A 122 -10.06 -11.29 7.31
N GLN A 123 -9.88 -11.56 6.00
CA GLN A 123 -9.49 -12.89 5.52
C GLN A 123 -7.99 -13.15 5.57
N HIS A 124 -7.18 -12.09 5.59
CA HIS A 124 -5.72 -12.16 5.57
C HIS A 124 -5.09 -11.35 6.73
N PRO A 125 -5.42 -11.65 8.00
CA PRO A 125 -4.85 -10.93 9.15
C PRO A 125 -3.33 -11.12 9.25
N GLU A 126 -2.78 -12.22 8.73
CA GLU A 126 -1.35 -12.49 8.64
C GLU A 126 -0.59 -11.46 7.79
N GLU A 127 -1.29 -10.74 6.92
CA GLU A 127 -0.66 -9.73 6.07
C GLU A 127 -0.27 -8.46 6.83
N ALA A 128 -0.77 -8.30 8.07
CA ALA A 128 -0.41 -7.21 8.99
C ALA A 128 -0.52 -5.81 8.37
N ILE A 129 -1.62 -5.56 7.65
CA ILE A 129 -1.94 -4.25 7.09
C ILE A 129 -2.03 -3.22 8.21
N SER A 130 -1.23 -2.17 8.10
CA SER A 130 -1.04 -1.17 9.17
C SER A 130 -2.17 -0.15 9.23
N ALA A 131 -2.82 0.14 8.09
CA ALA A 131 -4.00 0.98 8.03
C ALA A 131 -4.85 0.67 6.79
N LEU A 132 -6.14 0.98 6.89
CA LEU A 132 -7.08 1.02 5.77
C LEU A 132 -7.76 2.38 5.72
N ILE A 133 -7.66 3.05 4.58
CA ILE A 133 -8.34 4.31 4.28
C ILE A 133 -9.39 4.01 3.20
N THR A 134 -10.63 4.46 3.40
CA THR A 134 -11.70 4.20 2.43
C THR A 134 -12.40 5.47 1.99
N PHE A 135 -12.59 5.65 0.69
CA PHE A 135 -13.33 6.76 0.09
C PHE A 135 -14.65 6.27 -0.50
N ALA A 136 -15.76 6.89 -0.13
CA ALA A 136 -17.09 6.63 -0.70
C ALA A 136 -17.45 5.12 -0.78
N SER A 137 -17.02 4.33 0.20
CA SER A 137 -17.13 2.87 0.17
C SER A 137 -18.45 2.41 0.81
N PRO A 138 -19.30 1.65 0.09
CA PRO A 138 -20.61 1.23 0.59
C PRO A 138 -20.48 0.03 1.55
N HIS A 139 -19.89 0.26 2.73
CA HIS A 139 -19.64 -0.81 3.72
C HIS A 139 -20.91 -1.48 4.24
N LEU A 140 -22.07 -0.83 4.08
CA LEU A 140 -23.39 -1.32 4.47
C LEU A 140 -24.22 -1.79 3.26
N GLY A 141 -23.63 -1.84 2.06
CA GLY A 141 -24.34 -2.07 0.81
C GLY A 141 -24.78 -0.77 0.13
N THR A 142 -25.39 -0.93 -1.04
CA THR A 142 -26.02 0.14 -1.82
C THR A 142 -27.52 -0.14 -1.88
N GLU A 143 -28.35 0.91 -1.90
CA GLU A 143 -29.78 0.78 -2.17
C GLU A 143 -30.07 0.48 -3.64
#